data_AF-A0A512UBY4-F1
#
_entry.id   AF-A0A512UBY4-F1
#
_cell.length_a   1.000
_cell.length_b   1.000
_cell.length_c   1.000
_cell.angle_alpha   90.00
_cell.angle_beta   90.00
_cell.angle_gamma   90.00
#
_symmetry.space_group_name_H-M   'P 1'
#
loop_
_entity.id
_entity.type
_entity.pdbx_description
1 polymer ?
#
loop_
_entity_poly.entity_id
_entity_poly.type
_entity_poly.pdbx_seq_one_letter_code
_entity_poly.pdbx_strand_id
1 'polypeptide(L)'
;MAVHLVLYKTQFPPHKYLVALLVTGGVVVFTLSKSGGKSRGSLNDGNTALGMTQLLGSMLLDGFTNSTQDQLFRASSAPKSKGGPKLTGATVMSILNAFVFVLTLGYLLAFKFDAEARYVVEFVRTYPKALMDMVAFALLGAVGQVFVFIILEKFDSLILVTATVTRKMISMILSVVLFGHHLAPVQWLGVLMVFGGIGYESYAKMQSKKVVKPKTE
;
A
#
# COMPACT_ATOMS: atom_id res chain seq x y z
N MET A 1 3.87 10.82 4.18
CA MET A 1 4.08 12.05 4.97
C MET A 1 4.70 13.19 4.18
N ALA A 2 5.80 12.97 3.44
CA ALA A 2 6.44 14.03 2.64
C ALA A 2 5.48 14.70 1.62
N VAL A 3 4.71 13.91 0.86
CA VAL A 3 3.69 14.43 -0.08
C VAL A 3 2.66 15.32 0.63
N HIS A 4 2.13 14.89 1.78
CA HIS A 4 1.19 15.67 2.59
C HIS A 4 1.77 16.99 3.14
N LEU A 5 3.06 16.99 3.48
CA LEU A 5 3.76 18.17 4.01
C LEU A 5 4.08 19.16 2.89
N VAL A 6 4.60 18.67 1.76
CA VAL A 6 5.11 19.50 0.66
C VAL A 6 3.98 20.04 -0.21
N LEU A 7 2.98 19.23 -0.56
CA LEU A 7 1.91 19.64 -1.47
C LEU A 7 0.71 20.24 -0.73
N TYR A 8 0.36 19.68 0.42
CA TYR A 8 -0.87 20.06 1.12
C TYR A 8 -0.64 20.86 2.41
N LYS A 9 0.63 21.15 2.74
CA LYS A 9 1.06 21.91 3.94
C LYS A 9 0.45 21.41 5.25
N THR A 10 -0.04 20.17 5.27
CA THR A 10 -0.61 19.57 6.47
C THR A 10 0.53 19.21 7.41
N GLN A 11 0.61 19.90 8.54
CA GLN A 11 1.59 19.61 9.58
C GLN A 11 1.11 18.43 10.42
N PHE A 12 1.97 17.44 10.59
CA PHE A 12 1.73 16.35 11.52
C PHE A 12 2.35 16.67 12.88
N PRO A 13 1.75 16.22 13.98
CA PRO A 13 2.40 16.33 15.28
C PRO A 13 3.72 15.54 15.29
N PRO A 14 4.74 16.00 16.05
CA PRO A 14 6.12 15.50 15.98
C PRO A 14 6.24 13.98 16.22
N HIS A 15 5.37 13.42 17.06
CA HIS A 15 5.33 11.98 17.34
C HIS A 15 5.04 11.14 16.08
N LYS A 16 4.31 11.66 15.09
CA LYS A 16 4.03 10.94 13.83
C LYS A 16 5.27 10.81 12.94
N TYR A 17 6.13 11.83 12.91
CA TYR A 17 7.39 11.75 12.17
C TYR A 17 8.34 10.72 12.79
N LEU A 18 8.39 10.66 14.13
CA LEU A 18 9.16 9.64 14.84
C LEU A 18 8.66 8.23 14.50
N VAL A 19 7.35 8.00 14.54
CA VAL A 19 6.74 6.71 14.14
C VAL A 19 7.14 6.35 12.71
N ALA A 20 7.01 7.28 11.77
CA ALA A 20 7.33 7.03 10.36
C ALA A 20 8.80 6.66 10.16
N LEU A 21 9.73 7.36 10.83
CA LEU A 21 11.16 7.04 10.78
C LEU A 21 11.45 5.66 11.38
N LEU A 22 10.82 5.35 12.51
CA LEU A 22 11.05 4.12 13.24
C LEU A 22 10.51 2.90 12.47
N VAL A 23 9.33 3.03 11.85
CA VAL A 23 8.76 2.01 10.96
C VAL A 23 9.61 1.86 9.69
N THR A 24 9.97 2.96 9.02
CA THR A 24 10.78 2.90 7.79
C THR A 24 12.16 2.29 8.07
N GLY A 25 12.84 2.75 9.12
CA GLY A 25 14.13 2.22 9.55
C GLY A 25 14.04 0.74 9.91
N GLY A 26 13.01 0.32 10.65
CA GLY A 26 12.80 -1.08 10.99
C GLY A 26 12.63 -1.99 9.76
N VAL A 27 11.86 -1.55 8.76
CA VAL A 27 11.71 -2.28 7.48
C VAL A 27 13.04 -2.36 6.72
N VAL A 28 13.82 -1.27 6.67
CA VAL A 28 15.14 -1.24 6.02
C VAL A 28 16.11 -2.20 6.70
N VAL A 29 16.22 -2.13 8.03
CA VAL A 29 17.07 -3.03 8.82
C VAL A 29 16.67 -4.48 8.59
N PHE A 30 15.37 -4.79 8.63
CA PHE A 30 14.88 -6.15 8.40
C PHE A 30 15.25 -6.66 6.99
N THR A 31 15.02 -5.83 5.97
CA THR A 31 15.18 -6.22 4.56
C THR A 31 16.65 -6.39 4.18
N LEU A 32 17.52 -5.44 4.57
CA LEU A 32 18.95 -5.51 4.26
C LEU A 32 19.65 -6.65 5.02
N SER A 33 19.20 -6.96 6.24
CA SER A 33 19.74 -8.08 7.02
C SER A 33 19.37 -9.47 6.46
N LYS A 34 18.44 -9.54 5.50
CA LYS A 34 18.05 -10.79 4.83
C LYS A 34 19.08 -11.26 3.78
N SER A 35 20.05 -10.42 3.41
CA SER A 35 20.98 -10.66 2.29
C SER A 35 22.09 -11.71 2.57
N GLY A 36 21.85 -12.69 3.44
CA GLY A 36 22.80 -13.77 3.77
C GLY A 36 22.50 -15.12 3.12
N GLY A 37 21.40 -15.25 2.35
CA GLY A 37 21.07 -16.48 1.63
C GLY A 37 21.70 -16.49 0.23
N LYS A 38 22.40 -17.58 -0.12
CA LYS A 38 23.06 -17.85 -1.42
C LYS A 38 22.45 -17.04 -2.58
N SER A 39 23.27 -16.21 -3.22
CA SER A 39 22.90 -15.47 -4.42
C SER A 39 22.37 -16.44 -5.49
N ARG A 40 21.05 -16.58 -5.59
CA ARG A 40 20.44 -17.05 -6.84
C ARG A 40 20.94 -16.06 -7.90
N GLY A 41 21.53 -16.61 -8.97
CA GLY A 41 22.20 -15.84 -10.01
C GLY A 41 21.44 -14.58 -10.40
N SER A 42 22.22 -13.52 -10.65
CA SER A 42 21.75 -12.17 -10.99
C SER A 42 20.55 -12.20 -11.94
N LEU A 43 19.34 -12.05 -11.39
CA LEU A 43 18.11 -11.69 -12.13
C LEU A 43 18.12 -10.20 -12.53
N ASN A 44 19.27 -9.54 -12.44
CA ASN A 44 19.42 -8.13 -12.76
C ASN A 44 19.83 -8.01 -14.23
N ASP A 45 18.92 -7.54 -15.08
CA ASP A 45 19.14 -7.22 -16.50
C ASP A 45 20.11 -6.02 -16.72
N GLY A 46 20.94 -5.72 -15.72
CA GLY A 46 21.93 -4.64 -15.74
C GLY A 46 21.39 -3.24 -15.44
N ASN A 47 20.06 -3.01 -15.47
CA ASN A 47 19.49 -1.66 -15.41
C ASN A 47 18.92 -1.28 -14.02
N THR A 48 19.71 -1.52 -12.96
CA THR A 48 19.31 -1.24 -11.57
C THR A 48 18.92 0.22 -11.35
N ALA A 49 19.59 1.16 -12.03
CA ALA A 49 19.27 2.58 -11.93
C ALA A 49 17.86 2.91 -12.45
N LEU A 50 17.47 2.30 -13.57
CA LEU A 50 16.13 2.48 -14.13
C LEU A 50 15.06 1.85 -13.22
N GLY A 51 15.32 0.65 -12.69
CA GLY A 51 14.43 0.01 -11.71
C GLY A 51 14.26 0.83 -10.43
N MET A 52 15.35 1.36 -9.87
CA MET A 52 15.30 2.25 -8.70
C MET A 52 14.52 3.54 -9.00
N THR A 53 14.73 4.13 -10.18
CA THR A 53 14.02 5.36 -10.59
C THR A 53 12.51 5.09 -10.75
N GLN A 54 12.12 3.98 -11.39
CA GLN A 54 10.73 3.58 -11.53
C GLN A 54 10.06 3.30 -10.18
N LEU A 55 10.77 2.64 -9.25
CA LEU A 55 10.29 2.41 -7.89
C LEU A 55 10.03 3.73 -7.16
N LEU A 56 11.01 4.65 -7.17
CA LEU A 56 10.84 5.97 -6.56
C LEU A 56 9.67 6.74 -7.17
N GLY A 57 9.55 6.75 -8.49
CA GLY A 57 8.44 7.37 -9.21
C GLY A 57 7.09 6.78 -8.79
N SER A 58 6.97 5.45 -8.78
CA SER A 58 5.72 4.76 -8.38
C SER A 58 5.32 5.09 -6.93
N MET A 59 6.26 5.10 -5.99
CA MET A 59 5.96 5.43 -4.58
C MET A 59 5.54 6.88 -4.39
N LEU A 60 6.09 7.81 -5.17
CA LEU A 60 5.68 9.22 -5.15
C LEU A 60 4.26 9.38 -5.69
N LEU A 61 3.94 8.74 -6.81
CA LEU A 61 2.60 8.77 -7.41
C LEU A 61 1.55 8.08 -6.52
N ASP A 62 1.91 6.98 -5.87
CA ASP A 62 1.05 6.32 -4.87
C ASP A 62 0.77 7.27 -3.69
N GLY A 63 1.81 7.96 -3.19
CA GLY A 63 1.65 8.95 -2.13
C GLY A 63 0.74 10.11 -2.54
N PHE A 64 0.88 10.60 -3.77
CA PHE A 64 0.04 11.66 -4.34
C PHE A 64 -1.42 11.24 -4.49
N THR A 65 -1.66 10.05 -5.05
CA THR A 65 -3.00 9.51 -5.26
C THR A 65 -3.72 9.31 -3.93
N ASN A 66 -3.07 8.68 -2.95
CA ASN A 66 -3.66 8.46 -1.62
C ASN A 66 -4.00 9.78 -0.92
N SER A 67 -3.13 10.78 -1.00
CA SER A 67 -3.36 12.11 -0.42
C SER A 67 -4.48 12.89 -1.11
N THR A 68 -4.65 12.69 -2.41
CA THR A 68 -5.75 13.29 -3.19
C THR A 68 -7.08 12.63 -2.85
N GLN A 69 -7.09 11.29 -2.71
CA GLN A 69 -8.26 10.52 -2.27
C GLN A 69 -8.74 10.98 -0.89
N ASP A 70 -7.84 11.16 0.08
CA ASP A 70 -8.18 11.69 1.41
C ASP A 70 -8.89 13.04 1.34
N GLN A 71 -8.41 13.96 0.49
CA GLN A 71 -9.05 15.26 0.32
C GLN A 71 -10.40 15.18 -0.37
N LEU A 72 -10.54 14.32 -1.35
CA LEU A 72 -11.80 14.09 -2.05
C LEU A 72 -12.87 13.57 -1.08
N PHE A 73 -12.54 12.59 -0.24
CA PHE A 73 -13.45 12.07 0.78
C PHE A 73 -13.77 13.11 1.86
N ARG A 74 -12.78 13.88 2.31
CA ARG A 74 -12.99 14.98 3.28
C ARG A 74 -13.88 16.10 2.71
N ALA A 75 -13.68 16.48 1.45
CA ALA A 75 -14.49 17.49 0.77
C ALA A 75 -15.94 16.99 0.56
N SER A 76 -16.11 15.72 0.17
CA SER A 76 -17.43 15.11 0.05
C SER A 76 -18.18 14.97 1.39
N SER A 77 -17.46 14.90 2.50
CA SER A 77 -18.02 14.80 3.86
C SER A 77 -18.33 16.16 4.49
N ALA A 78 -17.93 17.26 3.85
CA ALA A 78 -18.08 18.60 4.41
C ALA A 78 -19.56 19.07 4.42
N PRO A 79 -20.03 19.73 5.49
CA PRO A 79 -21.43 20.14 5.65
C PRO A 79 -21.95 21.13 4.60
N LYS A 80 -21.05 21.78 3.83
CA LYS A 80 -21.40 22.66 2.69
C LYS A 80 -21.85 21.89 1.44
N SER A 81 -21.66 20.58 1.38
CA SER A 81 -22.05 19.70 0.27
C SER A 81 -23.41 19.01 0.50
N LYS A 82 -24.33 19.64 1.23
CA LYS A 82 -25.66 19.06 1.57
C LYS A 82 -26.62 18.91 0.37
N GLY A 83 -26.23 19.34 -0.84
CA GLY A 83 -27.01 19.19 -2.07
C GLY A 83 -26.33 18.40 -3.21
N GLY A 84 -25.08 17.94 -3.02
CA GLY A 84 -24.35 17.16 -4.03
C GLY A 84 -24.37 15.66 -3.74
N PRO A 85 -24.17 14.78 -4.74
CA PRO A 85 -24.08 13.35 -4.52
C PRO A 85 -22.89 13.04 -3.58
N LYS A 86 -23.15 12.23 -2.55
CA LYS A 86 -22.09 11.76 -1.64
C LYS A 86 -21.14 10.85 -2.41
N LEU A 87 -19.89 11.24 -2.53
CA LEU A 87 -18.85 10.41 -3.13
C LEU A 87 -18.51 9.28 -2.15
N THR A 88 -18.98 8.07 -2.46
CA THR A 88 -18.71 6.87 -1.66
C THR A 88 -17.40 6.23 -2.13
N GLY A 89 -16.70 5.51 -1.24
CA GLY A 89 -15.48 4.77 -1.59
C GLY A 89 -15.68 3.81 -2.78
N ALA A 90 -16.86 3.19 -2.86
CA ALA A 90 -17.26 2.34 -3.99
C ALA A 90 -17.31 3.11 -5.33
N THR A 91 -17.81 4.34 -5.36
CA THR A 91 -17.86 5.16 -6.58
C THR A 91 -16.47 5.53 -7.05
N VAL A 92 -15.60 5.96 -6.12
CA VAL A 92 -14.21 6.31 -6.44
C VAL A 92 -13.44 5.07 -6.92
N MET A 93 -13.64 3.92 -6.27
CA MET A 93 -13.06 2.64 -6.69
C MET A 93 -13.47 2.25 -8.10
N SER A 94 -14.76 2.30 -8.42
CA SER A 94 -15.28 1.93 -9.73
C SER A 94 -14.78 2.86 -10.84
N ILE A 95 -14.75 4.18 -10.60
CA ILE A 95 -14.26 5.15 -11.58
C ILE A 95 -12.76 4.92 -11.84
N LEU A 96 -11.95 4.78 -10.78
CA LEU A 96 -10.51 4.56 -10.93
C LEU A 96 -10.21 3.22 -11.61
N ASN A 97 -10.90 2.15 -11.24
CA ASN A 97 -10.72 0.85 -11.87
C ASN A 97 -11.13 0.87 -13.34
N ALA A 98 -12.25 1.52 -13.68
CA ALA A 98 -12.68 1.65 -15.07
C ALA A 98 -11.66 2.46 -15.89
N PHE A 99 -11.17 3.57 -15.34
CA PHE A 99 -10.17 4.41 -16.00
C PHE A 99 -8.86 3.65 -16.23
N VAL A 100 -8.34 2.96 -15.19
CA VAL A 100 -7.14 2.13 -15.31
C VAL A 100 -7.36 1.00 -16.31
N PHE A 101 -8.51 0.32 -16.27
CA PHE A 101 -8.84 -0.74 -17.21
C PHE A 101 -8.83 -0.25 -18.66
N VAL A 102 -9.47 0.88 -18.95
CA VAL A 102 -9.50 1.46 -20.30
C VAL A 102 -8.10 1.85 -20.77
N LEU A 103 -7.30 2.49 -19.91
CA LEU A 103 -5.92 2.86 -20.25
C LEU A 103 -5.03 1.64 -20.49
N THR A 104 -5.08 0.65 -19.60
CA THR A 104 -4.27 -0.57 -19.72
C THR A 104 -4.69 -1.38 -20.94
N LEU A 105 -5.98 -1.52 -21.20
CA LEU A 105 -6.50 -2.20 -22.39
C LEU A 105 -6.10 -1.44 -23.66
N GLY A 106 -6.26 -0.11 -23.68
CA GLY A 106 -5.85 0.73 -24.81
C GLY A 106 -4.36 0.59 -25.10
N TYR A 107 -3.51 0.61 -24.07
CA TYR A 107 -2.07 0.40 -24.24
C TYR A 107 -1.74 -1.00 -24.77
N LEU A 108 -2.38 -2.04 -24.23
CA LEU A 108 -2.19 -3.42 -24.69
C LEU A 108 -2.55 -3.57 -26.18
N LEU A 109 -3.72 -3.06 -26.58
CA LEU A 109 -4.21 -3.18 -27.95
C LEU A 109 -3.41 -2.32 -28.93
N ALA A 110 -2.98 -1.12 -28.53
CA ALA A 110 -2.27 -0.21 -29.43
C ALA A 110 -0.78 -0.53 -29.59
N PHE A 111 -0.10 -1.00 -28.53
CA PHE A 111 1.36 -1.10 -28.52
C PHE A 111 1.93 -2.50 -28.27
N LYS A 112 1.13 -3.43 -27.72
CA LYS A 112 1.61 -4.72 -27.22
C LYS A 112 0.77 -5.93 -27.66
N PHE A 113 -0.08 -5.75 -28.67
CA PHE A 113 -1.04 -6.76 -29.09
C PHE A 113 -0.36 -8.08 -29.51
N ASP A 114 0.59 -8.01 -30.43
CA ASP A 114 1.22 -9.22 -30.98
C ASP A 114 2.17 -9.91 -29.99
N ALA A 115 2.83 -9.15 -29.12
CA ALA A 115 3.82 -9.69 -28.19
C ALA A 115 3.20 -10.25 -26.90
N GLU A 116 2.23 -9.56 -26.30
CA GLU A 116 1.73 -9.89 -24.96
C GLU A 116 0.36 -10.57 -25.04
N ALA A 117 -0.57 -10.04 -25.84
CA ALA A 117 -1.94 -10.57 -25.87
C ALA A 117 -1.98 -11.97 -26.48
N ARG A 118 -1.25 -12.21 -27.58
CA ARG A 118 -1.14 -13.55 -28.19
C ARG A 118 -0.45 -14.54 -27.25
N TYR A 119 0.63 -14.10 -26.59
CA TYR A 119 1.36 -14.93 -25.63
C TYR A 119 0.45 -15.40 -24.48
N VAL A 120 -0.34 -14.50 -23.88
CA VAL A 120 -1.25 -14.85 -22.79
C VAL A 120 -2.34 -15.83 -23.26
N VAL A 121 -2.89 -15.63 -24.47
CA VAL A 121 -3.90 -16.54 -25.03
C VAL A 121 -3.31 -17.94 -25.23
N GLU A 122 -2.11 -18.04 -25.76
CA GLU A 122 -1.43 -19.33 -25.98
C GLU A 122 -1.02 -20.01 -24.66
N PHE A 123 -0.56 -19.22 -23.68
CA PHE A 123 -0.26 -19.69 -22.34
C PHE A 123 -1.49 -20.29 -21.65
N VAL A 124 -2.64 -19.61 -21.71
CA VAL A 124 -3.90 -20.08 -21.13
C VAL A 124 -4.42 -21.33 -21.84
N ARG A 125 -4.26 -21.43 -23.17
CA ARG A 125 -4.63 -22.64 -23.93
C ARG A 125 -3.78 -23.84 -23.51
N THR A 126 -2.50 -23.61 -23.26
CA THR A 126 -1.56 -24.67 -22.86
C THR A 126 -1.78 -25.08 -21.39
N TYR A 127 -2.10 -24.11 -20.51
CA TYR A 127 -2.28 -24.32 -19.08
C TYR A 127 -3.64 -23.78 -18.59
N PRO A 128 -4.76 -24.49 -18.85
CA PRO A 128 -6.08 -24.01 -18.47
C PRO A 128 -6.28 -23.89 -16.96
N LYS A 129 -5.53 -24.65 -16.14
CA LYS A 129 -5.54 -24.48 -14.68
C LYS A 129 -4.99 -23.12 -14.25
N ALA A 130 -4.00 -22.57 -14.96
CA ALA A 130 -3.45 -21.25 -14.64
C ALA A 130 -4.50 -20.14 -14.79
N LEU A 131 -5.47 -20.30 -15.71
CA LEU A 131 -6.59 -19.37 -15.82
C LEU A 131 -7.44 -19.33 -14.55
N MET A 132 -7.67 -20.50 -13.92
CA MET A 132 -8.40 -20.57 -12.65
C MET A 132 -7.64 -19.87 -11.53
N ASP A 133 -6.32 -20.05 -11.47
CA ASP A 133 -5.48 -19.36 -10.49
C ASP A 133 -5.48 -17.83 -10.71
N MET A 134 -5.43 -17.38 -11.97
CA MET A 134 -5.51 -15.96 -12.32
C MET A 134 -6.86 -15.34 -11.94
N VAL A 135 -7.96 -16.04 -12.22
CA VAL A 135 -9.32 -15.57 -11.85
C VAL A 135 -9.49 -15.56 -10.34
N ALA A 136 -9.05 -16.62 -9.64
CA ALA A 136 -9.08 -16.66 -8.18
C ALA A 136 -8.26 -15.53 -7.57
N PHE A 137 -7.05 -15.28 -8.07
CA PHE A 137 -6.21 -14.17 -7.65
C PHE A 137 -6.90 -12.81 -7.88
N ALA A 138 -7.54 -12.61 -9.04
CA ALA A 138 -8.28 -11.40 -9.34
C ALA A 138 -9.50 -11.19 -8.42
N LEU A 139 -10.26 -12.25 -8.13
CA LEU A 139 -11.42 -12.19 -7.23
C LEU A 139 -11.00 -11.89 -5.78
N LEU A 140 -9.98 -12.58 -5.26
CA LEU A 140 -9.43 -12.28 -3.93
C LEU A 140 -8.86 -10.87 -3.88
N GLY A 141 -8.20 -10.43 -4.95
CA GLY A 141 -7.70 -9.07 -5.12
C GLY A 141 -8.81 -8.02 -5.08
N ALA A 142 -9.92 -8.26 -5.79
CA ALA A 142 -11.09 -7.39 -5.81
C ALA A 142 -11.73 -7.27 -4.42
N VAL A 143 -11.90 -8.39 -3.71
CA VAL A 143 -12.37 -8.39 -2.31
C VAL A 143 -11.43 -7.58 -1.42
N GLY A 144 -10.12 -7.79 -1.54
CA GLY A 144 -9.11 -7.03 -0.80
C GLY A 144 -9.17 -5.52 -1.10
N GLN A 145 -9.41 -5.15 -2.36
CA GLN A 145 -9.53 -3.76 -2.78
C GLN A 145 -10.77 -3.08 -2.18
N VAL A 146 -11.90 -3.78 -2.04
CA VAL A 146 -13.08 -3.24 -1.34
C VAL A 146 -12.72 -2.84 0.10
N PHE A 147 -11.99 -3.69 0.83
CA PHE A 147 -11.55 -3.36 2.19
C PHE A 147 -10.60 -2.16 2.22
N VAL A 148 -9.71 -2.02 1.23
CA VAL A 148 -8.81 -0.87 1.11
C VAL A 148 -9.60 0.43 1.00
N PHE A 149 -10.58 0.48 0.11
CA PHE A 149 -11.42 1.68 -0.07
C PHE A 149 -12.32 1.96 1.13
N ILE A 150 -12.84 0.94 1.81
CA ILE A 150 -13.60 1.11 3.07
C ILE A 150 -12.71 1.73 4.16
N ILE A 151 -11.46 1.26 4.31
CA ILE A 151 -10.53 1.81 5.29
C ILE A 151 -10.22 3.26 4.94
N LEU A 152 -9.94 3.55 3.67
CA LEU A 152 -9.61 4.89 3.21
C LEU A 152 -10.77 5.86 3.46
N GLU A 153 -12.01 5.47 3.11
CA GLU A 153 -13.22 6.27 3.34
C GLU A 153 -13.47 6.56 4.84
N LYS A 154 -13.20 5.60 5.73
CA LYS A 154 -13.53 5.71 7.16
C LYS A 154 -12.41 6.25 8.05
N PHE A 155 -11.15 6.03 7.69
CA PHE A 155 -10.00 6.14 8.60
C PHE A 155 -8.79 6.89 8.02
N ASP A 156 -8.92 7.47 6.82
CA ASP A 156 -7.89 8.16 6.04
C ASP A 156 -6.74 7.24 5.57
N SER A 157 -5.94 7.74 4.61
CA SER A 157 -4.83 7.01 3.99
C SER A 157 -3.72 6.62 4.96
N LEU A 158 -3.52 7.36 6.06
CA LEU A 158 -2.49 7.03 7.04
C LEU A 158 -2.75 5.70 7.74
N ILE A 159 -4.01 5.42 8.12
CA ILE A 159 -4.37 4.13 8.73
C ILE A 159 -4.21 3.01 7.70
N LEU A 160 -4.58 3.27 6.45
CA LEU A 160 -4.40 2.30 5.36
C LEU A 160 -2.92 1.92 5.18
N VAL A 161 -2.01 2.89 5.20
CA VAL A 161 -0.56 2.64 5.11
C VAL A 161 -0.09 1.82 6.32
N THR A 162 -0.48 2.18 7.54
CA THR A 162 -0.10 1.42 8.75
C THR A 162 -0.63 -0.01 8.70
N ALA A 163 -1.89 -0.22 8.29
CA ALA A 163 -2.50 -1.53 8.17
C ALA A 163 -1.81 -2.40 7.10
N THR A 164 -1.49 -1.83 5.94
CA THR A 164 -0.82 -2.55 4.86
C THR A 164 0.62 -2.91 5.21
N VAL A 165 1.36 -2.04 5.90
CA VAL A 165 2.71 -2.33 6.41
C VAL A 165 2.65 -3.45 7.45
N THR A 166 1.72 -3.37 8.40
CA THR A 166 1.51 -4.43 9.41
C THR A 166 1.25 -5.78 8.75
N ARG A 167 0.33 -5.81 7.77
CA ARG A 167 0.03 -7.02 6.99
C ARG A 167 1.27 -7.57 6.29
N LYS A 168 2.03 -6.72 5.59
CA LYS A 168 3.25 -7.11 4.88
C LYS A 168 4.29 -7.72 5.83
N MET A 169 4.48 -7.11 7.00
CA MET A 169 5.44 -7.59 8.01
C MET A 169 5.00 -8.92 8.63
N ILE A 170 3.71 -9.09 8.94
CA ILE A 170 3.18 -10.36 9.46
C ILE A 170 3.35 -11.48 8.42
N SER A 171 2.96 -11.25 7.16
CA SER A 171 3.14 -12.26 6.10
C SER A 171 4.61 -12.63 5.89
N MET A 172 5.51 -11.65 6.02
CA MET A 172 6.95 -11.87 5.92
C MET A 172 7.50 -12.72 7.07
N ILE A 173 7.12 -12.43 8.32
CA ILE A 173 7.51 -13.24 9.49
C ILE A 173 6.92 -14.64 9.38
N LEU A 174 5.63 -14.75 9.03
CA LEU A 174 4.96 -16.03 8.84
C LEU A 174 5.64 -16.87 7.76
N SER A 175 6.05 -16.25 6.65
CA SER A 175 6.82 -16.91 5.60
C SER A 175 8.14 -17.47 6.13
N VAL A 176 8.87 -16.72 6.95
CA VAL A 176 10.13 -17.20 7.56
C VAL A 176 9.89 -18.41 8.46
N VAL A 177 8.85 -18.35 9.30
CA VAL A 177 8.48 -19.46 10.20
C VAL A 177 8.03 -20.70 9.41
N LEU A 178 7.15 -20.53 8.41
CA LEU A 178 6.62 -21.63 7.61
C LEU A 178 7.69 -22.31 6.75
N PHE A 179 8.64 -21.55 6.21
CA PHE A 179 9.75 -22.09 5.43
C PHE A 179 10.95 -22.53 6.29
N GLY A 180 10.80 -22.57 7.63
CA GLY A 180 11.85 -23.05 8.55
C GLY A 180 13.13 -22.21 8.54
N HIS A 181 13.06 -20.95 8.11
CA HIS A 181 14.20 -20.05 8.16
C HIS A 181 14.28 -19.39 9.55
N HIS A 182 15.49 -19.11 10.03
CA HIS A 182 15.68 -18.39 11.29
C HIS A 182 15.90 -16.91 11.04
N LEU A 183 15.26 -16.06 11.85
CA LEU A 183 15.50 -14.63 11.85
C LEU A 183 16.81 -14.32 12.58
N ALA A 184 17.69 -13.56 11.94
CA ALA A 184 18.89 -13.05 12.60
C ALA A 184 18.52 -12.09 13.75
N PRO A 185 19.36 -11.96 14.79
CA PRO A 185 19.10 -11.03 15.91
C PRO A 185 18.83 -9.59 15.45
N VAL A 186 19.51 -9.14 14.39
CA VAL A 186 19.32 -7.81 13.79
C VAL A 186 17.95 -7.69 13.10
N GLN A 187 17.41 -8.76 12.53
CA GLN A 187 16.05 -8.77 11.97
C GLN A 187 15.00 -8.66 13.07
N TRP A 188 15.21 -9.30 14.22
CA TRP A 188 14.36 -9.12 15.39
C TRP A 188 14.34 -7.68 15.89
N LEU A 189 15.47 -6.98 15.86
CA LEU A 189 15.49 -5.55 16.15
C LEU A 189 14.62 -4.76 15.15
N GLY A 190 14.71 -5.07 13.85
CA GLY A 190 13.84 -4.46 12.83
C GLY A 190 12.36 -4.71 13.08
N VAL A 191 11.97 -5.93 13.48
CA VAL A 191 10.60 -6.27 13.88
C VAL A 191 10.15 -5.44 15.08
N LEU A 192 10.96 -5.39 16.14
CA LEU A 192 10.66 -4.63 17.36
C LEU A 192 10.50 -3.14 17.08
N MET A 193 11.32 -2.58 16.18
CA MET A 193 11.14 -1.21 15.72
C MET A 193 9.77 -1.06 15.06
N VAL A 194 9.46 -1.83 14.01
CA VAL A 194 8.18 -1.63 13.28
C VAL A 194 6.95 -1.77 14.20
N PHE A 195 6.87 -2.83 15.00
CA PHE A 195 5.74 -3.02 15.92
C PHE A 195 5.73 -2.01 17.07
N GLY A 196 6.91 -1.60 17.57
CA GLY A 196 7.02 -0.54 18.57
C GLY A 196 6.53 0.81 18.08
N GLY A 197 6.86 1.18 16.84
CA GLY A 197 6.38 2.42 16.21
C GLY A 197 4.87 2.43 16.03
N ILE A 198 4.30 1.34 15.50
CA ILE A 198 2.85 1.20 15.29
C ILE A 198 2.10 1.17 16.63
N GLY A 199 2.66 0.47 17.63
CA GLY A 199 2.12 0.42 18.98
C GLY A 199 2.11 1.79 19.65
N TYR A 200 3.21 2.55 19.53
CA TYR A 200 3.30 3.91 20.04
C TYR A 200 2.31 4.85 19.33
N GLU A 201 2.15 4.75 18.00
CA GLU A 201 1.15 5.53 17.25
C GLU A 201 -0.28 5.25 17.76
N SER A 202 -0.60 3.97 17.94
CA SER A 202 -1.91 3.54 18.44
C SER A 202 -2.17 4.06 19.86
N TYR A 203 -1.16 3.97 20.73
CA TYR A 203 -1.23 4.49 22.10
C TYR A 203 -1.40 6.02 22.13
N ALA A 204 -0.60 6.76 21.37
CA ALA A 204 -0.69 8.21 21.27
C ALA A 204 -2.06 8.66 20.76
N LYS A 205 -2.63 7.94 19.78
CA LYS A 205 -3.98 8.22 19.25
C LYS A 205 -5.07 7.98 20.31
N MET A 206 -4.95 6.92 21.12
CA MET A 206 -5.88 6.65 22.22
C MET A 206 -5.82 7.74 23.29
N GLN A 207 -4.64 8.24 23.62
CA GLN A 207 -4.43 9.34 24.57
C GLN A 207 -5.06 10.65 24.07
N SER A 208 -4.82 11.05 22.82
CA SER A 208 -5.44 12.26 22.25
C SER A 208 -6.97 12.18 22.20
N LYS A 209 -7.55 10.99 21.97
CA LYS A 209 -9.02 10.81 21.96
C LYS A 209 -9.65 10.93 23.35
N LYS A 210 -8.89 10.62 24.42
CA LYS A 210 -9.34 10.82 25.81
C LYS A 210 -9.31 12.30 26.23
N VAL A 211 -8.38 13.09 25.69
CA VAL A 211 -8.23 14.53 26.01
C VAL A 211 -9.31 15.40 25.32
N VAL A 212 -9.86 14.98 24.18
CA VAL A 212 -10.90 15.72 23.43
C VAL A 212 -12.34 15.49 23.93
N LYS A 213 -12.53 14.93 25.13
CA LYS A 213 -13.83 15.02 25.84
C LYS A 213 -13.81 16.13 26.89
N PRO A 214 -14.16 17.38 26.57
CA PRO A 214 -14.66 18.31 27.57
C PRO A 214 -16.18 18.11 27.75
N LYS A 215 -16.53 17.76 28.99
CA LYS A 215 -17.78 17.91 29.75
C LYS A 215 -19.12 17.92 28.99
N THR A 216 -19.91 16.88 29.28
CA THR A 216 -21.36 16.96 29.42
C THR A 216 -21.69 18.12 30.36
N GLU A 217 -22.40 19.12 29.86
CA GLU A 217 -23.42 19.89 30.57
C GLU A 217 -24.65 19.98 29.68
#